data_AF-A0A819G4I2-F1
#
_entry.id   AF-A0A819G4I2-F1
#
_cell.length_a   1.000
_cell.length_b   1.000
_cell.length_c   1.000
_cell.angle_alpha   90.00
_cell.angle_beta   90.00
_cell.angle_gamma   90.00
#
_symmetry.space_group_name_H-M   'P 1'
#
loop_
_entity.id
_entity.type
_entity.pdbx_description
1 polymer ?
#
loop_
_entity_poly.entity_id
_entity_poly.type
_entity_poly.pdbx_seq_one_letter_code
_entity_poly.pdbx_strand_id
1 'polypeptide(L)'
;MFPGFVQATILAVIVILTQTTKRIHCDDTSNVDESHVLVLTKDTFDDAVKNNKHLLVKFVAPWCGHCKALAPAYAAAAKQLAESDSEIKLGSVDATIEQELGQKYEVKGYPTIKFFSDGTTFEYTGGRGQDDIISWLKKKTGPAADELKTVDDLNKLKQASDVVVIGAFKDMDGDTAASFLQVAKTLDGIPFGITSNADVLKELNVKQDTVVLLKKFDEGRNDLTSSIDESSIRQFIQENQLPTVVDFNAETAQKIFGGEIKVHVLLFASKKGSDYEKLREEFKTAAQQYRGKTLFVSIDSDDEENERVLEFFGLKTASLPAVRLITLKDEMSKFKPDSSDITSDVLTDFVEAFFDGKLKQHLLTQDIPDDWDKAPVKILVGKNFHEVAHDKKKTVLVTFIAPWCGHCKQLTPIYEQLGEKYKDSADVVIAKMDATANELEDVKIQSFPTIKLFPKDSDEVIDYQGERTVESLTKFVDSNGKEAGHIPEETAEETEEGDDNVEAAHEDL
;
A
#
# COMPACT_ATOMS: atom_id res chain seq x y z
N MET A 1 73.83 -38.55 20.07
CA MET A 1 74.84 -39.05 19.12
C MET A 1 74.15 -40.15 18.31
N PHE A 2 74.24 -40.12 16.97
CA PHE A 2 73.54 -41.04 16.04
C PHE A 2 71.97 -40.95 16.02
N PRO A 3 71.31 -41.38 14.92
CA PRO A 3 70.20 -40.59 14.34
C PRO A 3 68.98 -41.46 13.92
N GLY A 4 68.13 -40.96 13.02
CA GLY A 4 66.97 -41.68 12.46
C GLY A 4 67.19 -42.33 11.08
N PHE A 5 66.17 -43.06 10.64
CA PHE A 5 65.87 -43.58 9.29
C PHE A 5 64.34 -43.38 9.09
N VAL A 6 63.74 -42.81 8.04
CA VAL A 6 64.08 -42.53 6.62
C VAL A 6 63.77 -43.68 5.63
N GLN A 7 62.58 -43.59 5.00
CA GLN A 7 62.15 -44.11 3.67
C GLN A 7 62.19 -45.65 3.40
N ALA A 8 61.31 -46.27 2.60
CA ALA A 8 59.96 -45.97 2.05
C ALA A 8 59.26 -47.34 1.69
N THR A 9 58.45 -47.66 0.67
CA THR A 9 58.05 -47.02 -0.63
C THR A 9 56.81 -47.75 -1.25
N ILE A 10 55.74 -47.01 -1.60
CA ILE A 10 54.74 -47.21 -2.71
C ILE A 10 54.11 -48.61 -2.97
N LEU A 11 52.77 -48.74 -2.88
CA LEU A 11 51.84 -48.94 -4.05
C LEU A 11 50.33 -48.94 -3.66
N ALA A 12 49.50 -48.34 -4.55
CA ALA A 12 48.08 -48.56 -4.91
C ALA A 12 47.01 -49.17 -3.94
N VAL A 13 45.69 -48.92 -4.02
CA VAL A 13 44.78 -47.81 -4.47
C VAL A 13 43.32 -48.35 -4.46
N ILE A 14 42.33 -47.63 -3.89
CA ILE A 14 40.84 -47.92 -3.94
C ILE A 14 40.43 -49.22 -3.17
N VAL A 15 39.37 -49.35 -2.34
CA VAL A 15 37.96 -48.85 -2.31
C VAL A 15 37.49 -48.40 -0.91
N ILE A 16 36.75 -47.28 -0.87
CA ILE A 16 35.64 -46.83 0.02
C ILE A 16 35.32 -47.63 1.31
N LEU A 17 35.37 -46.96 2.47
CA LEU A 17 34.26 -46.93 3.48
C LEU A 17 34.53 -45.89 4.60
N THR A 18 34.00 -44.67 4.42
CA THR A 18 33.92 -43.64 5.47
C THR A 18 32.47 -43.48 5.91
N GLN A 19 32.17 -43.71 7.20
CA GLN A 19 30.82 -43.55 7.73
C GLN A 19 30.48 -42.06 7.91
N THR A 20 29.27 -41.69 7.51
CA THR A 20 28.78 -40.31 7.50
C THR A 20 28.25 -39.88 8.86
N THR A 21 28.58 -38.65 9.26
CA THR A 21 27.83 -37.93 10.29
C THR A 21 26.44 -37.59 9.74
N LYS A 22 25.39 -38.07 10.40
CA LYS A 22 24.01 -37.68 10.08
C LYS A 22 23.84 -36.16 10.29
N ARG A 23 23.61 -35.40 9.22
CA ARG A 23 22.72 -34.24 9.31
C ARG A 23 21.28 -34.75 9.42
N ILE A 24 20.46 -34.08 10.23
CA ILE A 24 19.03 -34.31 10.24
C ILE A 24 18.47 -33.68 8.95
N HIS A 25 17.79 -34.48 8.15
CA HIS A 25 17.10 -34.03 6.95
C HIS A 25 15.64 -33.78 7.35
N CYS A 26 15.15 -32.56 7.15
CA CYS A 26 13.73 -32.28 7.26
C CYS A 26 13.11 -32.59 5.90
N ASP A 27 12.55 -33.79 5.78
CA ASP A 27 11.99 -34.34 4.55
C ASP A 27 10.45 -34.22 4.59
N ASP A 28 9.91 -33.09 4.12
CA ASP A 28 8.63 -33.03 3.39
C ASP A 28 8.39 -31.66 2.71
N THR A 29 9.13 -31.35 1.63
CA THR A 29 8.70 -30.37 0.63
C THR A 29 9.20 -30.77 -0.77
N SER A 30 8.25 -31.04 -1.68
CA SER A 30 8.35 -31.03 -3.16
C SER A 30 9.75 -30.88 -3.80
N ASN A 31 10.18 -31.91 -4.56
CA ASN A 31 11.42 -32.01 -5.37
C ASN A 31 11.90 -30.70 -6.06
N VAL A 32 12.60 -29.82 -5.33
CA VAL A 32 13.24 -28.61 -5.84
C VAL A 32 14.68 -28.56 -5.32
N ASP A 33 15.63 -28.36 -6.23
CA ASP A 33 17.06 -28.24 -5.92
C ASP A 33 17.39 -26.84 -5.38
N GLU A 34 17.16 -26.61 -4.08
CA GLU A 34 17.53 -25.36 -3.40
C GLU A 34 19.02 -25.33 -2.98
N SER A 35 19.91 -26.13 -3.56
CA SER A 35 21.33 -26.23 -3.12
C SER A 35 22.14 -24.93 -3.21
N HIS A 36 21.68 -23.95 -3.99
CA HIS A 36 22.26 -22.60 -4.09
C HIS A 36 21.58 -21.55 -3.19
N VAL A 37 20.55 -21.94 -2.42
CA VAL A 37 19.84 -21.08 -1.46
C VAL A 37 20.42 -21.31 -0.06
N LEU A 38 20.80 -20.24 0.62
CA LEU A 38 21.29 -20.30 2.00
C LEU A 38 20.10 -20.53 2.95
N VAL A 39 20.00 -21.71 3.56
CA VAL A 39 19.06 -21.93 4.68
C VAL A 39 19.58 -21.18 5.91
N LEU A 40 18.83 -20.18 6.36
CA LEU A 40 19.18 -19.29 7.46
C LEU A 40 18.30 -19.57 8.69
N THR A 41 18.94 -19.47 9.86
CA THR A 41 18.36 -19.63 11.20
C THR A 41 18.72 -18.41 12.05
N LYS A 42 18.09 -18.20 13.20
CA LYS A 42 18.44 -17.14 14.16
C LYS A 42 19.95 -17.07 14.46
N ASP A 43 20.61 -18.23 14.58
CA ASP A 43 22.05 -18.34 14.87
C ASP A 43 22.96 -17.98 13.69
N THR A 44 22.45 -17.99 12.45
CA THR A 44 23.25 -17.79 11.22
C THR A 44 22.87 -16.54 10.43
N PHE A 45 21.69 -15.97 10.68
CA PHE A 45 21.11 -14.88 9.89
C PHE A 45 21.95 -13.60 9.92
N ASP A 46 22.31 -13.09 11.11
CA ASP A 46 23.01 -11.81 11.24
C ASP A 46 24.45 -11.88 10.68
N ASP A 47 25.10 -13.05 10.78
CA ASP A 47 26.39 -13.29 10.10
C ASP A 47 26.21 -13.46 8.58
N ALA A 48 25.10 -14.03 8.09
CA ALA A 48 24.83 -14.11 6.65
C ALA A 48 24.60 -12.71 6.04
N VAL A 49 23.82 -11.84 6.71
CA VAL A 49 23.61 -10.44 6.29
C VAL A 49 24.92 -9.64 6.33
N LYS A 50 25.76 -9.87 7.34
CA LYS A 50 27.05 -9.17 7.50
C LYS A 50 28.12 -9.60 6.50
N ASN A 51 28.18 -10.89 6.15
CA ASN A 51 29.23 -11.44 5.28
C ASN A 51 28.85 -11.43 3.78
N ASN A 52 27.59 -11.16 3.42
CA ASN A 52 27.14 -11.04 2.04
C ASN A 52 26.63 -9.62 1.76
N LYS A 53 27.39 -8.86 0.97
CA LYS A 53 27.09 -7.47 0.59
C LYS A 53 25.68 -7.26 0.03
N HIS A 54 25.17 -8.26 -0.69
CA HIS A 54 23.84 -8.29 -1.30
C HIS A 54 23.19 -9.66 -1.03
N LEU A 55 22.16 -9.70 -0.18
CA LEU A 55 21.47 -10.92 0.24
C LEU A 55 19.95 -10.76 0.15
N LEU A 56 19.30 -11.53 -0.73
CA LEU A 56 17.84 -11.65 -0.76
C LEU A 56 17.40 -12.80 0.15
N VAL A 57 16.39 -12.60 0.98
CA VAL A 57 15.85 -13.66 1.86
C VAL A 57 14.35 -13.81 1.67
N LYS A 58 13.88 -15.03 1.41
CA LYS A 58 12.47 -15.42 1.49
C LYS A 58 12.13 -15.92 2.90
N PHE A 59 11.12 -15.32 3.53
CA PHE A 59 10.48 -15.81 4.75
C PHE A 59 9.25 -16.63 4.34
N VAL A 60 9.22 -17.90 4.74
CA VAL A 60 8.28 -18.91 4.24
C VAL A 60 7.64 -19.72 5.37
N ALA A 61 6.60 -20.49 5.02
CA ALA A 61 5.99 -21.51 5.86
C ALA A 61 5.78 -22.81 5.05
N PRO A 62 6.03 -24.02 5.61
CA PRO A 62 6.00 -25.28 4.85
C PRO A 62 4.66 -25.64 4.21
N TRP A 63 3.55 -25.17 4.78
CA TRP A 63 2.19 -25.41 4.29
C TRP A 63 1.76 -24.41 3.20
N CYS A 64 2.44 -23.26 3.05
CA CYS A 64 1.99 -22.18 2.18
C CYS A 64 2.15 -22.51 0.68
N GLY A 65 1.03 -22.62 -0.05
CA GLY A 65 1.02 -22.87 -1.50
C GLY A 65 1.81 -21.84 -2.32
N HIS A 66 1.72 -20.54 -1.98
CA HIS A 66 2.51 -19.50 -2.63
C HIS A 66 4.03 -19.65 -2.41
N CYS A 67 4.47 -20.22 -1.28
CA CYS A 67 5.88 -20.51 -1.06
C CYS A 67 6.36 -21.68 -1.94
N LYS A 68 5.54 -22.73 -2.05
CA LYS A 68 5.81 -23.90 -2.92
C LYS A 68 5.86 -23.49 -4.41
N ALA A 69 4.94 -22.63 -4.85
CA ALA A 69 4.92 -22.12 -6.23
C ALA A 69 6.14 -21.21 -6.56
N LEU A 70 6.64 -20.43 -5.59
CA LEU A 70 7.81 -19.57 -5.76
C LEU A 70 9.14 -20.36 -5.76
N ALA A 71 9.21 -21.46 -5.01
CA ALA A 71 10.47 -22.18 -4.75
C ALA A 71 11.29 -22.53 -6.02
N PRO A 72 10.72 -23.10 -7.11
CA PRO A 72 11.47 -23.41 -8.32
C PRO A 72 12.13 -22.19 -8.97
N ALA A 73 11.39 -21.08 -9.10
CA ALA A 73 11.89 -19.85 -9.71
C ALA A 73 12.97 -19.18 -8.84
N TYR A 74 12.79 -19.22 -7.52
CA TYR A 74 13.76 -18.69 -6.56
C TYR A 74 15.07 -19.50 -6.54
N ALA A 75 14.98 -20.83 -6.57
CA ALA A 75 16.12 -21.72 -6.64
C ALA A 75 16.88 -21.59 -7.97
N ALA A 76 16.16 -21.48 -9.10
CA ALA A 76 16.76 -21.24 -10.42
C ALA A 76 17.46 -19.87 -10.49
N ALA A 77 16.89 -18.83 -9.90
CA ALA A 77 17.53 -17.52 -9.78
C ALA A 77 18.82 -17.59 -8.93
N ALA A 78 18.79 -18.29 -7.79
CA ALA A 78 19.95 -18.49 -6.93
C ALA A 78 21.08 -19.21 -7.66
N LYS A 79 20.74 -20.27 -8.40
CA LYS A 79 21.67 -21.03 -9.24
C LYS A 79 22.29 -20.17 -10.34
N GLN A 80 21.49 -19.43 -11.11
CA GLN A 80 22.01 -18.59 -12.20
C GLN A 80 22.92 -17.46 -11.67
N LEU A 81 22.63 -16.90 -10.50
CA LEU A 81 23.50 -15.91 -9.84
C LEU A 81 24.81 -16.53 -9.35
N ALA A 82 24.80 -17.79 -8.89
CA ALA A 82 26.02 -18.54 -8.55
C ALA A 82 26.85 -18.93 -9.79
N GLU A 83 26.19 -19.39 -10.87
CA GLU A 83 26.84 -19.77 -12.15
C GLU A 83 27.43 -18.56 -12.90
N SER A 84 26.98 -17.34 -12.59
CA SER A 84 27.51 -16.08 -13.13
C SER A 84 28.46 -15.33 -12.18
N ASP A 85 28.93 -16.00 -11.12
CA ASP A 85 29.86 -15.47 -10.10
C ASP A 85 29.41 -14.14 -9.46
N SER A 86 28.10 -13.99 -9.24
CA SER A 86 27.54 -12.76 -8.70
C SER A 86 27.81 -12.60 -7.20
N GLU A 87 28.08 -11.37 -6.74
CA GLU A 87 28.09 -11.01 -5.31
C GLU A 87 26.73 -11.29 -4.63
N ILE A 88 25.62 -11.30 -5.40
CA ILE A 88 24.26 -11.49 -4.88
C ILE A 88 24.04 -12.94 -4.45
N LYS A 89 23.65 -13.16 -3.20
CA LYS A 89 23.20 -14.47 -2.69
C LYS A 89 21.71 -14.46 -2.36
N LEU A 90 21.09 -15.63 -2.40
CA LEU A 90 19.70 -15.87 -2.04
C LEU A 90 19.65 -16.79 -0.81
N GLY A 91 18.66 -16.59 0.06
CA GLY A 91 18.50 -17.35 1.29
C GLY A 91 17.03 -17.55 1.69
N SER A 92 16.80 -18.46 2.64
CA SER A 92 15.47 -18.84 3.11
C SER A 92 15.43 -18.91 4.64
N VAL A 93 14.31 -18.47 5.22
CA VAL A 93 13.99 -18.59 6.64
C VAL A 93 12.60 -19.22 6.75
N ASP A 94 12.49 -20.35 7.44
CA ASP A 94 11.18 -20.87 7.86
C ASP A 94 10.73 -20.08 9.10
N ALA A 95 9.80 -19.14 8.89
CA ALA A 95 9.32 -18.27 9.95
C ALA A 95 8.33 -18.97 10.91
N THR A 96 7.90 -20.20 10.61
CA THR A 96 7.12 -21.01 11.57
C THR A 96 8.00 -21.58 12.68
N ILE A 97 9.28 -21.81 12.38
CA ILE A 97 10.33 -22.23 13.30
C ILE A 97 11.03 -20.99 13.88
N GLU A 98 11.55 -20.13 13.00
CA GLU A 98 12.36 -18.95 13.32
C GLU A 98 11.48 -17.72 13.63
N GLN A 99 10.51 -17.89 14.53
CA GLN A 99 9.44 -16.91 14.80
C GLN A 99 9.97 -15.54 15.22
N GLU A 100 11.09 -15.49 15.96
CA GLU A 100 11.77 -14.24 16.33
C GLU A 100 12.30 -13.48 15.09
N LEU A 101 12.80 -14.16 14.06
CA LEU A 101 13.21 -13.51 12.81
C LEU A 101 11.98 -13.01 12.03
N GLY A 102 10.89 -13.78 12.02
CA GLY A 102 9.62 -13.35 11.45
C GLY A 102 9.10 -12.06 12.09
N GLN A 103 9.13 -11.97 13.41
CA GLN A 103 8.76 -10.77 14.17
C GLN A 103 9.75 -9.61 13.93
N LYS A 104 11.06 -9.85 13.99
CA LYS A 104 12.15 -8.86 13.76
C LYS A 104 12.05 -8.15 12.41
N TYR A 105 11.49 -8.81 11.39
CA TYR A 105 11.33 -8.27 10.03
C TYR A 105 9.86 -8.06 9.60
N GLU A 106 8.95 -7.99 10.57
CA GLU A 106 7.51 -7.70 10.40
C GLU A 106 6.80 -8.59 9.35
N VAL A 107 7.09 -9.90 9.36
CA VAL A 107 6.50 -10.87 8.45
C VAL A 107 5.04 -11.14 8.82
N LYS A 108 4.12 -10.47 8.11
CA LYS A 108 2.65 -10.54 8.31
C LYS A 108 1.96 -11.58 7.42
N GLY A 109 2.70 -12.25 6.52
CA GLY A 109 2.17 -13.25 5.60
C GLY A 109 3.25 -13.90 4.73
N TYR A 110 2.89 -14.95 3.99
CA TYR A 110 3.84 -15.83 3.30
C TYR A 110 3.58 -15.96 1.78
N PRO A 111 4.63 -15.94 0.94
CA PRO A 111 6.01 -15.55 1.26
C PRO A 111 6.14 -14.03 1.45
N THR A 112 6.90 -13.61 2.45
CA THR A 112 7.46 -12.24 2.54
C THR A 112 8.92 -12.30 2.11
N ILE A 113 9.40 -11.33 1.33
CA ILE A 113 10.76 -11.34 0.80
C ILE A 113 11.42 -9.99 1.11
N LYS A 114 12.59 -10.02 1.76
CA LYS A 114 13.37 -8.82 2.11
C LYS A 114 14.76 -8.91 1.48
N PHE A 115 15.29 -7.78 1.04
CA PHE A 115 16.62 -7.66 0.44
C PHE A 115 17.53 -6.82 1.33
N PHE A 116 18.70 -7.36 1.68
CA PHE A 116 19.71 -6.72 2.51
C PHE A 116 20.88 -6.31 1.61
N SER A 117 21.21 -5.01 1.58
CA SER A 117 22.22 -4.48 0.65
C SER A 117 22.90 -3.24 1.21
N ASP A 118 24.22 -3.34 1.43
CA ASP A 118 25.08 -2.32 2.06
C ASP A 118 24.42 -1.67 3.30
N GLY A 119 24.08 -2.51 4.29
CA GLY A 119 23.44 -2.09 5.55
C GLY A 119 21.97 -1.66 5.46
N THR A 120 21.44 -1.45 4.25
CA THR A 120 20.04 -1.05 4.03
C THR A 120 19.15 -2.29 3.80
N THR A 121 17.94 -2.30 4.37
CA THR A 121 16.93 -3.36 4.14
C THR A 121 15.80 -2.83 3.26
N PHE A 122 15.42 -3.59 2.25
CA PHE A 122 14.35 -3.28 1.30
C PHE A 122 13.29 -4.39 1.32
N GLU A 123 12.04 -4.06 1.03
CA GLU A 123 11.03 -5.06 0.67
C GLU A 123 11.14 -5.41 -0.81
N TYR A 124 11.02 -6.69 -1.16
CA TYR A 124 11.03 -7.12 -2.55
C TYR A 124 9.63 -7.00 -3.15
N THR A 125 9.49 -6.11 -4.14
CA THR A 125 8.24 -5.75 -4.81
C THR A 125 8.16 -6.20 -6.28
N GLY A 126 9.12 -7.01 -6.73
CA GLY A 126 9.17 -7.54 -8.10
C GLY A 126 8.23 -8.72 -8.34
N GLY A 127 8.19 -9.19 -9.59
CA GLY A 127 7.47 -10.41 -9.97
C GLY A 127 8.05 -11.68 -9.33
N ARG A 128 7.34 -12.80 -9.45
CA ARG A 128 7.72 -14.10 -8.85
C ARG A 128 8.50 -15.01 -9.81
N GLY A 129 8.76 -14.58 -11.04
CA GLY A 129 9.58 -15.31 -12.01
C GLY A 129 11.08 -15.18 -11.75
N GLN A 130 11.86 -16.12 -12.30
CA GLN A 130 13.32 -16.14 -12.20
C GLN A 130 13.95 -14.84 -12.76
N ASP A 131 13.52 -14.42 -13.95
CA ASP A 131 14.03 -13.21 -14.60
C ASP A 131 13.57 -11.92 -13.90
N ASP A 132 12.39 -11.91 -13.27
CA ASP A 132 11.93 -10.79 -12.44
C ASP A 132 12.87 -10.58 -11.26
N ILE A 133 13.15 -11.67 -10.51
CA ILE A 133 14.03 -11.68 -9.34
C ILE A 133 15.42 -11.19 -9.72
N ILE A 134 16.01 -11.75 -10.79
CA ILE A 134 17.34 -11.37 -11.26
C ILE A 134 17.38 -9.92 -11.75
N SER A 135 16.34 -9.44 -12.45
CA SER A 135 16.29 -8.07 -12.99
C SER A 135 16.11 -7.03 -11.89
N TRP A 136 15.22 -7.29 -10.92
CA TRP A 136 15.02 -6.45 -9.74
C TRP A 136 16.30 -6.38 -8.90
N LEU A 137 16.96 -7.52 -8.67
CA LEU A 137 18.23 -7.56 -7.94
C LEU A 137 19.34 -6.78 -8.66
N LYS A 138 19.54 -7.01 -9.96
CA LYS A 138 20.51 -6.26 -10.77
C LYS A 138 20.25 -4.75 -10.76
N LYS A 139 18.97 -4.33 -10.76
CA LYS A 139 18.59 -2.92 -10.60
C LYS A 139 18.97 -2.38 -9.21
N LYS A 140 18.78 -3.18 -8.15
CA LYS A 140 19.09 -2.80 -6.75
C LYS A 140 20.56 -2.96 -6.33
N THR A 141 21.40 -3.59 -7.15
CA THR A 141 22.87 -3.65 -6.98
C THR A 141 23.64 -2.91 -8.07
N GLY A 142 22.95 -2.24 -9.00
CA GLY A 142 23.55 -1.33 -9.95
C GLY A 142 24.07 -0.06 -9.27
N PRO A 143 24.72 0.84 -10.03
CA PRO A 143 25.05 2.18 -9.53
C PRO A 143 23.75 2.90 -9.14
N ALA A 144 23.75 3.55 -7.97
CA ALA A 144 22.57 4.28 -7.48
C ALA A 144 22.24 5.52 -8.33
N ALA A 145 23.22 6.06 -9.05
CA ALA A 145 23.08 7.15 -10.00
C ALA A 145 24.03 6.95 -11.19
N ASP A 146 23.59 7.32 -12.40
CA ASP A 146 24.42 7.23 -13.61
C ASP A 146 25.51 8.30 -13.64
N GLU A 147 26.75 7.92 -13.92
CA GLU A 147 27.89 8.84 -13.99
C GLU A 147 27.86 9.66 -15.30
N LEU A 148 27.44 10.93 -15.22
CA LEU A 148 27.26 11.79 -16.39
C LEU A 148 28.61 12.37 -16.84
N LYS A 149 29.24 11.68 -17.79
CA LYS A 149 30.56 12.02 -18.35
C LYS A 149 30.52 13.07 -19.45
N THR A 150 29.38 13.20 -20.12
CA THR A 150 29.17 14.13 -21.22
C THR A 150 27.81 14.81 -21.13
N VAL A 151 27.65 15.93 -21.85
CA VAL A 151 26.35 16.62 -22.00
C VAL A 151 25.32 15.71 -22.69
N ASP A 152 25.75 14.78 -23.54
CA ASP A 152 24.86 13.78 -24.14
C ASP A 152 24.32 12.78 -23.11
N ASP A 153 25.09 12.42 -22.09
CA ASP A 153 24.62 11.54 -21.01
C ASP A 153 23.56 12.22 -20.15
N LEU A 154 23.78 13.50 -19.80
CA LEU A 154 22.77 14.35 -19.17
C LEU A 154 21.51 14.46 -20.04
N ASN A 155 21.65 14.58 -21.36
CA ASN A 155 20.51 14.70 -22.28
C ASN A 155 19.75 13.37 -22.46
N LYS A 156 20.42 12.21 -22.42
CA LYS A 156 19.76 10.89 -22.33
C LYS A 156 18.96 10.78 -21.03
N LEU A 157 19.56 11.17 -19.89
CA LEU A 157 18.88 11.14 -18.59
C LEU A 157 17.62 12.02 -18.61
N LYS A 158 17.71 13.29 -19.05
CA LYS A 158 16.57 14.22 -19.24
C LYS A 158 15.44 13.66 -20.12
N GLN A 159 15.74 12.74 -21.04
CA GLN A 159 14.74 12.11 -21.91
C GLN A 159 14.06 10.90 -21.26
N ALA A 160 14.80 10.11 -20.46
CA ALA A 160 14.37 8.84 -19.89
C ALA A 160 13.24 8.93 -18.84
N SER A 161 12.96 10.11 -18.28
CA SER A 161 11.88 10.35 -17.31
C SER A 161 11.40 11.79 -17.37
N ASP A 162 10.21 12.05 -16.86
CA ASP A 162 9.63 13.40 -16.71
C ASP A 162 10.18 14.16 -15.50
N VAL A 163 10.84 13.45 -14.58
CA VAL A 163 11.62 13.99 -13.45
C VAL A 163 12.93 13.21 -13.34
N VAL A 164 14.05 13.93 -13.23
CA VAL A 164 15.38 13.36 -12.96
C VAL A 164 16.15 14.22 -11.97
N VAL A 165 17.04 13.61 -11.20
CA VAL A 165 17.78 14.30 -10.14
C VAL A 165 19.28 14.11 -10.34
N ILE A 166 20.04 15.21 -10.42
CA ILE A 166 21.48 15.21 -10.67
C ILE A 166 22.23 15.72 -9.44
N GLY A 167 23.10 14.89 -8.89
CA GLY A 167 24.11 15.26 -7.91
C GLY A 167 25.31 15.88 -8.61
N ALA A 168 25.57 17.16 -8.32
CA ALA A 168 26.70 17.90 -8.87
C ALA A 168 27.75 18.09 -7.78
N PHE A 169 28.87 17.35 -7.87
CA PHE A 169 29.89 17.28 -6.82
C PHE A 169 31.31 17.37 -7.39
N LYS A 170 32.19 18.11 -6.72
CA LYS A 170 33.62 18.19 -7.08
C LYS A 170 34.39 16.99 -6.56
N ASP A 171 33.99 16.50 -5.40
CA ASP A 171 34.46 15.25 -4.81
C ASP A 171 33.30 14.26 -4.84
N MET A 172 33.42 13.22 -5.68
CA MET A 172 32.38 12.20 -5.84
C MET A 172 32.46 11.09 -4.78
N ASP A 173 33.54 11.04 -4.00
CA ASP A 173 33.76 10.09 -2.90
C ASP A 173 33.48 10.74 -1.52
N GLY A 174 33.18 12.05 -1.48
CA GLY A 174 32.93 12.81 -0.25
C GLY A 174 31.52 12.68 0.35
N ASP A 175 31.36 13.08 1.61
CA ASP A 175 30.16 12.89 2.44
C ASP A 175 28.83 13.34 1.78
N THR A 176 28.86 14.43 1.01
CA THR A 176 27.68 14.95 0.29
C THR A 176 27.28 14.09 -0.90
N ALA A 177 28.25 13.57 -1.63
CA ALA A 177 28.03 12.61 -2.72
C ALA A 177 27.56 11.25 -2.17
N ALA A 178 28.14 10.79 -1.06
CA ALA A 178 27.69 9.59 -0.35
C ALA A 178 26.23 9.71 0.13
N SER A 179 25.86 10.86 0.74
CA SER A 179 24.48 11.15 1.16
C SER A 179 23.52 11.12 -0.03
N PHE A 180 23.90 11.73 -1.16
CA PHE A 180 23.10 11.72 -2.39
C PHE A 180 22.90 10.30 -2.96
N LEU A 181 23.97 9.50 -3.04
CA LEU A 181 23.92 8.13 -3.54
C LEU A 181 23.08 7.21 -2.63
N GLN A 182 23.10 7.43 -1.32
CA GLN A 182 22.26 6.67 -0.37
C GLN A 182 20.77 7.01 -0.53
N VAL A 183 20.40 8.28 -0.78
CA VAL A 183 19.02 8.61 -1.16
C VAL A 183 18.65 7.95 -2.49
N ALA A 184 19.48 8.09 -3.51
CA ALA A 184 19.25 7.54 -4.84
C ALA A 184 19.05 6.01 -4.84
N LYS A 185 19.82 5.27 -4.02
CA LYS A 185 19.67 3.81 -3.84
C LYS A 185 18.31 3.42 -3.26
N THR A 186 17.72 4.29 -2.43
CA THR A 186 16.45 4.04 -1.74
C THR A 186 15.20 4.52 -2.48
N LEU A 187 15.30 5.52 -3.35
CA LEU A 187 14.15 6.11 -4.01
C LEU A 187 13.93 5.51 -5.41
N ASP A 188 13.06 4.50 -5.51
CA ASP A 188 12.62 3.97 -6.81
C ASP A 188 11.77 4.97 -7.60
N GLY A 189 11.76 4.80 -8.93
CA GLY A 189 10.83 5.50 -9.83
C GLY A 189 11.34 6.83 -10.38
N ILE A 190 12.53 7.29 -9.96
CA ILE A 190 13.21 8.49 -10.47
C ILE A 190 14.63 8.11 -10.92
N PRO A 191 15.06 8.44 -12.15
CA PRO A 191 16.46 8.32 -12.55
C PRO A 191 17.33 9.36 -11.86
N PHE A 192 18.43 8.89 -11.27
CA PHE A 192 19.46 9.73 -10.68
C PHE A 192 20.71 9.76 -11.56
N GLY A 193 21.37 10.92 -11.62
CA GLY A 193 22.70 11.09 -12.23
C GLY A 193 23.69 11.72 -11.25
N ILE A 194 24.97 11.49 -11.44
CA ILE A 194 26.05 12.10 -10.64
C ILE A 194 27.16 12.62 -11.56
N THR A 195 27.74 13.79 -11.25
CA THR A 195 28.81 14.36 -12.08
C THR A 195 29.74 15.32 -11.35
N SER A 196 31.01 15.27 -11.75
CA SER A 196 32.06 16.27 -11.53
C SER A 196 32.51 16.95 -12.84
N ASN A 197 31.93 16.59 -13.98
CA ASN A 197 32.41 17.00 -15.30
C ASN A 197 32.13 18.49 -15.57
N ALA A 198 33.18 19.25 -15.91
CA ALA A 198 33.10 20.70 -16.09
C ALA A 198 32.11 21.18 -17.18
N ASP A 199 31.95 20.43 -18.28
CA ASP A 199 30.99 20.79 -19.34
C ASP A 199 29.56 20.44 -18.94
N VAL A 200 29.34 19.34 -18.22
CA VAL A 200 28.02 18.98 -17.67
C VAL A 200 27.60 19.97 -16.56
N LEU A 201 28.52 20.35 -15.67
CA LEU A 201 28.28 21.37 -14.64
C LEU A 201 27.95 22.74 -15.26
N LYS A 202 28.63 23.10 -16.36
CA LYS A 202 28.38 24.34 -17.11
C LYS A 202 27.03 24.33 -17.82
N GLU A 203 26.63 23.22 -18.46
CA GLU A 203 25.30 23.02 -19.03
C GLU A 203 24.20 23.08 -17.96
N LEU A 204 24.49 22.55 -16.76
CA LEU A 204 23.63 22.69 -15.58
C LEU A 204 23.72 24.09 -14.91
N ASN A 205 24.54 25.02 -15.40
CA ASN A 205 24.79 26.33 -14.77
C ASN A 205 25.22 26.26 -13.27
N VAL A 206 25.81 25.13 -12.86
CA VAL A 206 26.25 24.86 -11.48
C VAL A 206 27.70 25.32 -11.28
N LYS A 207 27.98 25.92 -10.11
CA LYS A 207 29.30 26.48 -9.74
C LYS A 207 29.85 25.95 -8.41
N GLN A 208 28.97 25.36 -7.62
CA GLN A 208 29.25 24.78 -6.31
C GLN A 208 28.45 23.48 -6.18
N ASP A 209 28.87 22.67 -5.24
CA ASP A 209 28.30 21.36 -4.96
C ASP A 209 26.82 21.53 -4.55
N THR A 210 25.92 20.78 -5.18
CA THR A 210 24.45 20.90 -5.03
C THR A 210 23.72 19.68 -5.64
N VAL A 211 22.42 19.58 -5.42
CA VAL A 211 21.53 18.60 -6.06
C VAL A 211 20.49 19.37 -6.89
N VAL A 212 20.35 19.00 -8.17
CA VAL A 212 19.46 19.63 -9.13
C VAL A 212 18.33 18.66 -9.49
N LEU A 213 17.08 19.06 -9.34
CA LEU A 213 15.93 18.34 -9.89
C LEU A 213 15.52 19.01 -11.21
N LEU A 214 15.52 18.25 -12.30
CA LEU A 214 15.01 18.67 -13.60
C LEU A 214 13.69 17.97 -13.88
N LYS A 215 12.72 18.69 -14.45
CA LYS A 215 11.37 18.21 -14.70
C LYS A 215 10.78 18.76 -16.00
N LYS A 216 9.81 18.07 -16.59
CA LYS A 216 9.15 18.50 -17.84
C LYS A 216 7.92 19.40 -17.64
N PHE A 217 7.66 19.83 -16.40
CA PHE A 217 6.47 20.59 -16.00
C PHE A 217 6.79 21.76 -15.05
N ASP A 218 5.84 22.71 -14.98
CA ASP A 218 5.92 23.96 -14.22
C ASP A 218 7.23 24.73 -14.46
N GLU A 219 8.02 25.03 -13.43
CA GLU A 219 9.27 25.79 -13.53
C GLU A 219 10.43 25.03 -14.22
N GLY A 220 10.23 23.74 -14.54
CA GLY A 220 11.21 22.89 -15.24
C GLY A 220 12.45 22.49 -14.44
N ARG A 221 12.76 23.19 -13.35
CA ARG A 221 13.95 22.97 -12.52
C ARG A 221 13.77 23.44 -11.07
N ASN A 222 14.35 22.70 -10.14
CA ASN A 222 14.62 23.15 -8.78
C ASN A 222 16.09 22.86 -8.43
N ASP A 223 16.68 23.69 -7.57
CA ASP A 223 18.04 23.50 -7.03
C ASP A 223 17.97 23.38 -5.50
N LEU A 224 18.73 22.46 -4.91
CA LEU A 224 18.84 22.30 -3.46
C LEU A 224 19.66 23.45 -2.86
N THR A 225 19.03 24.23 -1.97
CA THR A 225 19.59 25.45 -1.36
C THR A 225 19.95 25.31 0.13
N SER A 226 19.52 24.22 0.79
CA SER A 226 19.88 23.87 2.17
C SER A 226 21.18 23.05 2.24
N SER A 227 21.43 22.37 3.36
CA SER A 227 22.50 21.38 3.48
C SER A 227 22.29 20.19 2.53
N ILE A 228 23.38 19.55 2.12
CA ILE A 228 23.36 18.35 1.27
C ILE A 228 23.54 17.13 2.17
N ASP A 229 22.44 16.71 2.76
CA ASP A 229 22.30 15.56 3.65
C ASP A 229 21.09 14.72 3.23
N GLU A 230 21.00 13.46 3.68
CA GLU A 230 19.90 12.57 3.26
C GLU A 230 18.51 13.15 3.53
N SER A 231 18.30 13.86 4.64
CA SER A 231 16.99 14.40 5.02
C SER A 231 16.59 15.54 4.09
N SER A 232 17.50 16.51 3.90
CA SER A 232 17.32 17.64 2.99
C SER A 232 17.09 17.19 1.54
N ILE A 233 17.83 16.19 1.07
CA ILE A 233 17.70 15.67 -0.30
C ILE A 233 16.34 14.94 -0.47
N ARG A 234 15.92 14.13 0.50
CA ARG A 234 14.60 13.44 0.47
C ARG A 234 13.46 14.45 0.42
N GLN A 235 13.44 15.41 1.35
CA GLN A 235 12.42 16.46 1.41
C GLN A 235 12.38 17.28 0.11
N PHE A 236 13.53 17.72 -0.39
CA PHE A 236 13.64 18.49 -1.63
C PHE A 236 13.08 17.76 -2.84
N ILE A 237 13.32 16.45 -2.98
CA ILE A 237 12.74 15.65 -4.05
C ILE A 237 11.22 15.52 -3.83
N GLN A 238 10.78 15.19 -2.62
CA GLN A 238 9.34 15.03 -2.29
C GLN A 238 8.51 16.28 -2.59
N GLU A 239 9.03 17.47 -2.27
CA GLU A 239 8.38 18.77 -2.52
C GLU A 239 8.30 19.16 -4.01
N ASN A 240 9.12 18.58 -4.88
CA ASN A 240 9.34 19.06 -6.26
C ASN A 240 9.18 18.01 -7.37
N GLN A 241 9.08 16.72 -7.03
CA GLN A 241 8.91 15.59 -7.96
C GLN A 241 7.49 15.46 -8.56
N LEU A 242 6.51 16.19 -8.04
CA LEU A 242 5.13 16.19 -8.56
C LEU A 242 4.78 17.56 -9.17
N PRO A 243 3.93 17.58 -10.21
CA PRO A 243 3.34 18.83 -10.72
C PRO A 243 2.59 19.59 -9.63
N THR A 244 2.53 20.92 -9.77
CA THR A 244 1.79 21.82 -8.87
C THR A 244 0.30 21.51 -8.84
N VAL A 245 -0.24 20.98 -9.95
CA VAL A 245 -1.55 20.32 -10.03
C VAL A 245 -1.33 18.97 -10.71
N VAL A 246 -1.50 17.88 -9.96
CA VAL A 246 -1.29 16.50 -10.42
C VAL A 246 -2.57 15.97 -11.06
N ASP A 247 -2.51 15.56 -12.31
CA ASP A 247 -3.63 14.87 -12.94
C ASP A 247 -3.75 13.44 -12.40
N PHE A 248 -4.93 13.05 -11.94
CA PHE A 248 -5.22 11.71 -11.43
C PHE A 248 -5.38 10.71 -12.59
N ASN A 249 -4.67 9.59 -12.51
CA ASN A 249 -4.75 8.43 -13.41
C ASN A 249 -4.02 7.23 -12.77
N ALA A 250 -3.98 6.09 -13.46
CA ALA A 250 -3.32 4.86 -12.99
C ALA A 250 -1.82 5.03 -12.63
N GLU A 251 -1.07 5.90 -13.32
CA GLU A 251 0.36 6.15 -13.07
C GLU A 251 0.62 7.08 -11.88
N THR A 252 -0.30 8.02 -11.61
CA THR A 252 -0.18 9.00 -10.53
C THR A 252 -0.84 8.54 -9.23
N ALA A 253 -1.86 7.68 -9.27
CA ALA A 253 -2.62 7.23 -8.10
C ALA A 253 -1.72 6.67 -6.98
N GLN A 254 -0.73 5.83 -7.30
CA GLN A 254 0.21 5.29 -6.31
C GLN A 254 1.08 6.40 -5.66
N LYS A 255 1.48 7.41 -6.43
CA LYS A 255 2.28 8.55 -5.94
C LYS A 255 1.44 9.49 -5.07
N ILE A 256 0.17 9.68 -5.44
CA ILE A 256 -0.83 10.48 -4.71
C ILE A 256 -1.11 9.86 -3.34
N PHE A 257 -1.53 8.59 -3.27
CA PHE A 257 -1.93 7.96 -2.00
C PHE A 257 -0.74 7.46 -1.15
N GLY A 258 0.34 7.00 -1.82
CA GLY A 258 1.56 6.55 -1.15
C GLY A 258 2.42 7.68 -0.58
N GLY A 259 2.36 8.89 -1.15
CA GLY A 259 3.15 10.04 -0.71
C GLY A 259 2.88 10.50 0.73
N GLU A 260 3.85 11.18 1.35
CA GLU A 260 3.76 11.62 2.75
C GLU A 260 2.72 12.72 3.00
N ILE A 261 2.35 13.48 1.97
CA ILE A 261 1.33 14.53 2.06
C ILE A 261 -0.05 13.87 2.18
N LYS A 262 -0.56 13.74 3.41
CA LYS A 262 -1.88 13.13 3.73
C LYS A 262 -3.06 14.11 3.75
N VAL A 263 -2.96 15.24 3.05
CA VAL A 263 -4.05 16.20 2.83
C VAL A 263 -4.09 16.54 1.34
N HIS A 264 -5.16 16.14 0.65
CA HIS A 264 -5.32 16.41 -0.79
C HIS A 264 -6.51 17.32 -1.04
N VAL A 265 -6.34 18.27 -1.97
CA VAL A 265 -7.43 19.07 -2.53
C VAL A 265 -7.68 18.53 -3.93
N LEU A 266 -8.93 18.21 -4.26
CA LEU A 266 -9.32 17.52 -5.49
C LEU A 266 -10.30 18.39 -6.29
N LEU A 267 -9.91 18.76 -7.49
CA LEU A 267 -10.77 19.38 -8.51
C LEU A 267 -11.36 18.29 -9.39
N PHE A 268 -12.68 18.23 -9.48
CA PHE A 268 -13.43 17.36 -10.38
C PHE A 268 -14.01 18.23 -11.50
N ALA A 269 -13.52 18.06 -12.72
CA ALA A 269 -13.94 18.85 -13.87
C ALA A 269 -13.82 18.07 -15.18
N SER A 270 -14.65 18.44 -16.17
CA SER A 270 -14.61 17.92 -17.53
C SER A 270 -13.43 18.56 -18.28
N LYS A 271 -12.44 17.77 -18.74
CA LYS A 271 -11.36 18.31 -19.60
C LYS A 271 -11.86 18.80 -20.96
N LYS A 272 -13.06 18.37 -21.39
CA LYS A 272 -13.76 18.85 -22.59
C LYS A 272 -14.55 20.14 -22.32
N GLY A 273 -14.63 20.61 -21.07
CA GLY A 273 -15.28 21.85 -20.66
C GLY A 273 -14.55 23.10 -21.15
N SER A 274 -15.30 24.08 -21.66
CA SER A 274 -14.72 25.32 -22.24
C SER A 274 -14.12 26.29 -21.22
N ASP A 275 -14.34 26.04 -19.93
CA ASP A 275 -13.80 26.76 -18.77
C ASP A 275 -12.67 25.99 -18.06
N TYR A 276 -12.39 24.73 -18.42
CA TYR A 276 -11.43 23.85 -17.74
C TYR A 276 -10.05 24.49 -17.54
N GLU A 277 -9.46 25.09 -18.58
CA GLU A 277 -8.14 25.74 -18.47
C GLU A 277 -8.14 26.92 -17.50
N LYS A 278 -9.26 27.67 -17.40
CA LYS A 278 -9.39 28.74 -16.40
C LYS A 278 -9.49 28.15 -14.99
N LEU A 279 -10.32 27.14 -14.79
CA LEU A 279 -10.45 26.44 -13.51
C LEU A 279 -9.09 25.87 -13.06
N ARG A 280 -8.33 25.29 -13.99
CA ARG A 280 -7.01 24.69 -13.74
C ARG A 280 -5.95 25.72 -13.34
N GLU A 281 -5.92 26.90 -13.96
CA GLU A 281 -4.97 27.96 -13.58
C GLU A 281 -5.34 28.66 -12.27
N GLU A 282 -6.64 28.86 -11.97
CA GLU A 282 -7.10 29.30 -10.63
C GLU A 282 -6.70 28.28 -9.54
N PHE A 283 -6.92 26.99 -9.82
CA PHE A 283 -6.56 25.88 -8.93
C PHE A 283 -5.04 25.76 -8.72
N LYS A 284 -4.26 25.94 -9.78
CA LYS A 284 -2.79 26.00 -9.74
C LYS A 284 -2.27 27.21 -8.97
N THR A 285 -2.93 28.36 -9.09
CA THR A 285 -2.55 29.58 -8.37
C THR A 285 -2.75 29.43 -6.86
N ALA A 286 -3.85 28.78 -6.42
CA ALA A 286 -4.01 28.39 -5.02
C ALA A 286 -2.95 27.35 -4.58
N ALA A 287 -2.72 26.30 -5.38
CA ALA A 287 -1.79 25.22 -5.08
C ALA A 287 -0.35 25.68 -4.78
N GLN A 288 0.12 26.75 -5.45
CA GLN A 288 1.47 27.31 -5.24
C GLN A 288 1.72 27.74 -3.79
N GLN A 289 0.68 28.17 -3.06
CA GLN A 289 0.80 28.63 -1.67
C GLN A 289 0.98 27.48 -0.66
N TYR A 290 0.68 26.24 -1.06
CA TYR A 290 0.60 25.07 -0.17
C TYR A 290 1.49 23.89 -0.57
N ARG A 291 2.51 24.10 -1.42
CA ARG A 291 3.53 23.07 -1.71
C ARG A 291 4.11 22.50 -0.40
N GLY A 292 4.34 21.19 -0.38
CA GLY A 292 4.77 20.43 0.79
C GLY A 292 3.69 20.20 1.88
N LYS A 293 2.60 21.00 1.91
CA LYS A 293 1.54 20.89 2.93
C LYS A 293 0.29 20.16 2.43
N THR A 294 -0.07 20.38 1.16
CA THR A 294 -1.25 19.75 0.52
C THR A 294 -0.92 19.36 -0.91
N LEU A 295 -1.50 18.26 -1.38
CA LEU A 295 -1.41 17.88 -2.79
C LEU A 295 -2.66 18.36 -3.54
N PHE A 296 -2.49 19.17 -4.58
CA PHE A 296 -3.58 19.59 -5.45
C PHE A 296 -3.68 18.61 -6.62
N VAL A 297 -4.86 17.98 -6.76
CA VAL A 297 -5.13 16.89 -7.70
C VAL A 297 -6.28 17.29 -8.62
N SER A 298 -6.14 17.03 -9.93
CA SER A 298 -7.21 17.22 -10.92
C SER A 298 -7.71 15.87 -11.41
N ILE A 299 -9.01 15.61 -11.27
CA ILE A 299 -9.70 14.41 -11.73
C ILE A 299 -10.54 14.80 -12.95
N ASP A 300 -10.30 14.13 -14.08
CA ASP A 300 -11.14 14.30 -15.28
C ASP A 300 -12.45 13.55 -15.09
N SER A 301 -13.57 14.29 -15.12
CA SER A 301 -14.91 13.69 -15.06
C SER A 301 -15.41 13.16 -16.40
N ASP A 302 -14.63 13.33 -17.47
CA ASP A 302 -14.94 12.79 -18.80
C ASP A 302 -14.39 11.37 -19.04
N ASP A 303 -13.75 10.79 -18.02
CA ASP A 303 -13.10 9.49 -18.01
C ASP A 303 -13.90 8.52 -17.13
N GLU A 304 -14.34 7.41 -17.73
CA GLU A 304 -15.19 6.40 -17.08
C GLU A 304 -14.45 5.64 -15.97
N GLU A 305 -13.11 5.56 -15.99
CA GLU A 305 -12.35 4.96 -14.89
C GLU A 305 -12.47 5.76 -13.58
N ASN A 306 -12.78 7.06 -13.67
CA ASN A 306 -12.93 7.95 -12.52
C ASN A 306 -14.34 7.93 -11.90
N GLU A 307 -15.34 7.27 -12.49
CA GLU A 307 -16.73 7.27 -12.00
C GLU A 307 -16.82 6.87 -10.51
N ARG A 308 -16.12 5.80 -10.12
CA ARG A 308 -16.06 5.33 -8.73
C ARG A 308 -15.46 6.34 -7.76
N VAL A 309 -14.58 7.23 -8.25
CA VAL A 309 -13.99 8.31 -7.44
C VAL A 309 -15.02 9.43 -7.26
N LEU A 310 -15.80 9.76 -8.29
CA LEU A 310 -16.92 10.69 -8.17
C LEU A 310 -17.97 10.16 -7.18
N GLU A 311 -18.38 8.90 -7.31
CA GLU A 311 -19.29 8.22 -6.37
C GLU A 311 -18.79 8.32 -4.92
N PHE A 312 -17.51 8.01 -4.68
CA PHE A 312 -16.90 8.06 -3.36
C PHE A 312 -16.94 9.46 -2.70
N PHE A 313 -16.93 10.53 -3.50
CA PHE A 313 -17.07 11.92 -3.02
C PHE A 313 -18.52 12.47 -3.10
N GLY A 314 -19.50 11.60 -3.42
CA GLY A 314 -20.91 11.96 -3.56
C GLY A 314 -21.25 12.82 -4.77
N LEU A 315 -20.35 12.87 -5.76
CA LEU A 315 -20.46 13.74 -6.93
C LEU A 315 -21.24 13.04 -8.05
N LYS A 316 -22.12 13.81 -8.69
CA LYS A 316 -22.82 13.46 -9.92
C LYS A 316 -22.43 14.46 -11.01
N THR A 317 -22.52 14.10 -12.29
CA THR A 317 -22.14 15.00 -13.41
C THR A 317 -22.82 16.38 -13.33
N ALA A 318 -24.08 16.43 -12.90
CA ALA A 318 -24.84 17.66 -12.71
C ALA A 318 -24.43 18.53 -11.50
N SER A 319 -23.42 18.11 -10.73
CA SER A 319 -22.82 18.85 -9.61
C SER A 319 -21.38 19.31 -9.89
N LEU A 320 -20.94 19.23 -11.14
CA LEU A 320 -19.60 19.60 -11.59
C LEU A 320 -19.59 20.95 -12.33
N PRO A 321 -18.45 21.69 -12.35
CA PRO A 321 -17.19 21.38 -11.69
C PRO A 321 -17.30 21.49 -10.16
N ALA A 322 -16.53 20.68 -9.43
CA ALA A 322 -16.59 20.62 -7.97
C ALA A 322 -15.21 20.50 -7.33
N VAL A 323 -15.09 20.96 -6.09
CA VAL A 323 -13.88 20.80 -5.27
C VAL A 323 -14.20 20.02 -4.00
N ARG A 324 -13.25 19.19 -3.56
CA ARG A 324 -13.24 18.51 -2.27
C ARG A 324 -11.85 18.63 -1.63
N LEU A 325 -11.78 18.45 -0.32
CA LEU A 325 -10.54 18.19 0.39
C LEU A 325 -10.72 16.87 1.16
N ILE A 326 -9.67 16.04 1.20
CA ILE A 326 -9.66 14.79 1.96
C ILE A 326 -8.41 14.67 2.81
N THR A 327 -8.54 14.05 3.98
CA THR A 327 -7.40 13.63 4.80
C THR A 327 -7.20 12.12 4.69
N LEU A 328 -5.94 11.68 4.63
CA LEU A 328 -5.54 10.27 4.50
C LEU A 328 -4.74 9.82 5.71
N LYS A 329 -5.33 10.02 6.89
CA LYS A 329 -4.80 9.59 8.20
C LYS A 329 -5.52 8.30 8.64
N ASP A 330 -5.34 7.91 9.91
CA ASP A 330 -5.99 6.74 10.52
C ASP A 330 -7.53 6.79 10.39
N GLU A 331 -8.09 7.99 10.36
CA GLU A 331 -9.47 8.25 9.98
C GLU A 331 -9.51 9.18 8.76
N MET A 332 -10.26 8.77 7.73
CA MET A 332 -10.38 9.47 6.45
C MET A 332 -11.57 10.42 6.50
N SER A 333 -11.31 11.73 6.52
CA SER A 333 -12.36 12.76 6.57
C SER A 333 -12.41 13.59 5.29
N LYS A 334 -13.62 13.81 4.77
CA LYS A 334 -13.94 14.56 3.55
C LYS A 334 -14.50 15.94 3.90
N PHE A 335 -14.21 16.93 3.05
CA PHE A 335 -14.64 18.31 3.21
C PHE A 335 -15.04 18.90 1.85
N LYS A 336 -15.94 19.88 1.85
CA LYS A 336 -16.32 20.69 0.67
C LYS A 336 -16.21 22.19 1.00
N PRO A 337 -15.96 23.08 0.03
CA PRO A 337 -16.11 24.51 0.24
C PRO A 337 -17.58 24.88 0.46
N ASP A 338 -17.82 26.05 1.04
CA ASP A 338 -19.17 26.61 1.21
C ASP A 338 -19.66 27.38 -0.02
N SER A 339 -18.75 27.97 -0.80
CA SER A 339 -19.06 28.46 -2.15
C SER A 339 -18.90 27.35 -3.20
N SER A 340 -19.64 27.46 -4.29
CA SER A 340 -19.42 26.72 -5.54
C SER A 340 -18.39 27.37 -6.47
N ASP A 341 -17.97 28.60 -6.18
CA ASP A 341 -17.03 29.34 -7.03
C ASP A 341 -15.61 28.74 -6.92
N ILE A 342 -15.00 28.47 -8.06
CA ILE A 342 -13.63 27.95 -8.15
C ILE A 342 -12.72 29.08 -8.61
N THR A 343 -12.23 29.85 -7.66
CA THR A 343 -11.20 30.88 -7.84
C THR A 343 -10.06 30.68 -6.87
N SER A 344 -8.89 31.20 -7.21
CA SER A 344 -7.68 31.14 -6.39
C SER A 344 -7.89 31.66 -4.95
N ASP A 345 -8.62 32.78 -4.78
CA ASP A 345 -8.99 33.31 -3.46
C ASP A 345 -9.85 32.32 -2.66
N VAL A 346 -10.97 31.84 -3.22
CA VAL A 346 -11.92 30.94 -2.53
C VAL A 346 -11.28 29.59 -2.18
N LEU A 347 -10.38 29.09 -3.04
CA LEU A 347 -9.59 27.89 -2.78
C LEU A 347 -8.55 28.10 -1.67
N THR A 348 -7.98 29.30 -1.57
CA THR A 348 -7.05 29.67 -0.49
C THR A 348 -7.81 29.72 0.84
N ASP A 349 -8.91 30.48 0.91
CA ASP A 349 -9.79 30.56 2.09
C ASP A 349 -10.27 29.17 2.56
N PHE A 350 -10.62 28.27 1.63
CA PHE A 350 -11.04 26.90 1.93
C PHE A 350 -9.93 26.07 2.58
N VAL A 351 -8.67 26.19 2.11
CA VAL A 351 -7.53 25.46 2.66
C VAL A 351 -7.04 26.08 3.98
N GLU A 352 -7.08 27.41 4.14
CA GLU A 352 -6.84 28.05 5.45
C GLU A 352 -7.89 27.61 6.48
N ALA A 353 -9.18 27.62 6.11
CA ALA A 353 -10.26 27.18 6.99
C ALA A 353 -10.14 25.71 7.40
N PHE A 354 -9.55 24.85 6.55
CA PHE A 354 -9.21 23.48 6.92
C PHE A 354 -8.10 23.44 7.98
N PHE A 355 -6.97 24.10 7.75
CA PHE A 355 -5.83 24.08 8.68
C PHE A 355 -6.13 24.77 10.03
N ASP A 356 -7.00 25.77 10.03
CA ASP A 356 -7.52 26.40 11.26
C ASP A 356 -8.59 25.57 12.00
N GLY A 357 -9.00 24.40 11.46
CA GLY A 357 -10.04 23.56 12.06
C GLY A 357 -11.44 24.18 12.04
N LYS A 358 -11.70 25.13 11.14
CA LYS A 358 -12.99 25.85 11.01
C LYS A 358 -14.02 25.06 10.17
N LEU A 359 -13.56 24.23 9.24
CA LEU A 359 -14.45 23.42 8.41
C LEU A 359 -15.09 22.27 9.22
N LYS A 360 -16.37 22.02 8.94
CA LYS A 360 -17.04 20.77 9.36
C LYS A 360 -16.78 19.67 8.34
N GLN A 361 -16.66 18.43 8.81
CA GLN A 361 -16.61 17.27 7.93
C GLN A 361 -17.88 17.21 7.07
N HIS A 362 -17.70 17.04 5.75
CA HIS A 362 -18.78 16.75 4.82
C HIS A 362 -19.04 15.25 4.84
N LEU A 363 -19.99 14.84 5.69
CA LEU A 363 -20.55 13.49 5.63
C LEU A 363 -21.36 13.33 4.34
N LEU A 364 -21.11 12.23 3.63
CA LEU A 364 -21.94 11.77 2.52
C LEU A 364 -23.28 11.25 3.04
N THR A 365 -24.37 11.51 2.32
CA THR A 365 -25.66 10.84 2.55
C THR A 365 -26.51 10.84 1.29
N GLN A 366 -27.20 9.73 1.06
CA GLN A 366 -28.27 9.62 0.08
C GLN A 366 -29.52 10.40 0.53
N ASP A 367 -30.47 10.56 -0.39
CA ASP A 367 -31.86 10.93 -0.08
C ASP A 367 -32.61 9.76 0.55
N ILE A 368 -33.59 10.04 1.41
CA ILE A 368 -34.43 9.00 2.04
C ILE A 368 -35.35 8.43 0.95
N PRO A 369 -35.33 7.10 0.67
CA PRO A 369 -36.23 6.51 -0.32
C PRO A 369 -37.71 6.63 0.06
N ASP A 370 -38.60 6.85 -0.90
CA ASP A 370 -40.06 6.90 -0.69
C ASP A 370 -40.65 5.59 -0.12
N ASP A 371 -39.89 4.49 -0.12
CA ASP A 371 -40.23 3.16 0.36
C ASP A 371 -39.31 2.62 1.47
N TRP A 372 -38.50 3.49 2.10
CA TRP A 372 -37.50 3.11 3.09
C TRP A 372 -38.04 2.26 4.25
N ASP A 373 -39.31 2.43 4.62
CA ASP A 373 -39.98 1.75 5.72
C ASP A 373 -40.91 0.60 5.30
N LYS A 374 -41.14 0.39 3.99
CA LYS A 374 -42.17 -0.55 3.48
C LYS A 374 -41.74 -2.00 3.57
N ALA A 375 -40.45 -2.29 3.44
CA ALA A 375 -39.90 -3.63 3.60
C ALA A 375 -39.78 -4.04 5.09
N PRO A 376 -39.72 -5.34 5.42
CA PRO A 376 -39.45 -5.79 6.78
C PRO A 376 -38.10 -5.27 7.32
N VAL A 377 -37.05 -5.32 6.49
CA VAL A 377 -35.76 -4.67 6.76
C VAL A 377 -35.82 -3.22 6.27
N LYS A 378 -35.73 -2.26 7.19
CA LYS A 378 -35.77 -0.81 6.90
C LYS A 378 -34.49 -0.33 6.22
N ILE A 379 -34.60 0.65 5.34
CA ILE A 379 -33.45 1.28 4.67
C ILE A 379 -33.10 2.58 5.41
N LEU A 380 -31.86 2.69 5.88
CA LEU A 380 -31.33 3.90 6.48
C LEU A 380 -30.34 4.58 5.54
N VAL A 381 -30.30 5.90 5.65
CA VAL A 381 -29.36 6.83 5.03
C VAL A 381 -28.95 7.85 6.10
N GLY A 382 -27.86 8.59 5.91
CA GLY A 382 -27.39 9.56 6.92
C GLY A 382 -28.46 10.57 7.38
N LYS A 383 -29.43 10.90 6.51
CA LYS A 383 -30.56 11.81 6.82
C LYS A 383 -31.60 11.26 7.81
N ASN A 384 -31.82 9.95 7.89
CA ASN A 384 -32.79 9.34 8.83
C ASN A 384 -32.14 8.40 9.86
N PHE A 385 -30.83 8.16 9.77
CA PHE A 385 -30.12 7.21 10.63
C PHE A 385 -30.35 7.47 12.12
N HIS A 386 -30.03 8.66 12.63
CA HIS A 386 -30.11 8.95 14.07
C HIS A 386 -31.55 8.97 14.60
N GLU A 387 -32.54 9.38 13.77
CA GLU A 387 -33.96 9.36 14.16
C GLU A 387 -34.46 7.93 14.40
N VAL A 388 -34.05 6.98 13.56
CA VAL A 388 -34.49 5.58 13.66
C VAL A 388 -33.63 4.79 14.64
N ALA A 389 -32.31 4.82 14.48
CA ALA A 389 -31.40 3.97 15.24
C ALA A 389 -31.29 4.37 16.71
N HIS A 390 -31.44 5.66 17.07
CA HIS A 390 -31.32 6.13 18.45
C HIS A 390 -32.68 6.36 19.14
N ASP A 391 -33.82 5.89 18.59
CA ASP A 391 -35.10 5.89 19.33
C ASP A 391 -35.01 4.94 20.53
N LYS A 392 -34.82 5.51 21.73
CA LYS A 392 -34.66 4.77 22.99
C LYS A 392 -35.83 3.86 23.34
N LYS A 393 -36.98 3.97 22.65
CA LYS A 393 -38.12 3.06 22.80
C LYS A 393 -37.95 1.74 22.04
N LYS A 394 -36.93 1.62 21.20
CA LYS A 394 -36.69 0.50 20.27
C LYS A 394 -35.36 -0.19 20.54
N THR A 395 -35.32 -1.48 20.26
CA THR A 395 -34.08 -2.24 20.03
C THR A 395 -33.84 -2.26 18.53
N VAL A 396 -32.82 -1.56 18.03
CA VAL A 396 -32.56 -1.43 16.58
C VAL A 396 -31.29 -2.16 16.20
N LEU A 397 -31.39 -3.12 15.28
CA LEU A 397 -30.25 -3.81 14.70
C LEU A 397 -29.97 -3.24 13.30
N VAL A 398 -28.77 -2.69 13.09
CA VAL A 398 -28.34 -2.13 11.80
C VAL A 398 -27.20 -2.96 11.22
N THR A 399 -27.36 -3.39 9.96
CA THR A 399 -26.26 -3.92 9.15
C THR A 399 -25.74 -2.85 8.19
N PHE A 400 -24.45 -2.55 8.30
CA PHE A 400 -23.72 -1.62 7.44
C PHE A 400 -23.06 -2.42 6.33
N ILE A 401 -23.49 -2.17 5.10
CA ILE A 401 -23.16 -2.97 3.92
C ILE A 401 -22.50 -2.14 2.82
N ALA A 402 -21.98 -2.83 1.81
CA ALA A 402 -21.48 -2.25 0.57
C ALA A 402 -22.00 -3.08 -0.63
N PRO A 403 -22.50 -2.46 -1.73
CA PRO A 403 -23.19 -3.20 -2.81
C PRO A 403 -22.34 -4.26 -3.52
N TRP A 404 -21.02 -4.06 -3.61
CA TRP A 404 -20.11 -5.01 -4.23
C TRP A 404 -19.79 -6.24 -3.36
N CYS A 405 -19.93 -6.15 -2.03
CA CYS A 405 -19.34 -7.11 -1.08
C CYS A 405 -20.01 -8.51 -1.12
N GLY A 406 -19.19 -9.55 -1.34
CA GLY A 406 -19.63 -10.95 -1.32
C GLY A 406 -20.25 -11.38 0.01
N HIS A 407 -19.60 -11.07 1.13
CA HIS A 407 -20.12 -11.38 2.47
C HIS A 407 -21.41 -10.61 2.82
N CYS A 408 -21.61 -9.41 2.28
CA CYS A 408 -22.91 -8.71 2.41
C CYS A 408 -24.01 -9.47 1.65
N LYS A 409 -23.72 -9.92 0.42
CA LYS A 409 -24.67 -10.71 -0.39
C LYS A 409 -25.02 -12.06 0.24
N GLN A 410 -24.06 -12.70 0.90
CA GLN A 410 -24.29 -13.91 1.72
C GLN A 410 -25.18 -13.64 2.94
N LEU A 411 -25.02 -12.49 3.60
CA LEU A 411 -25.81 -12.08 4.77
C LEU A 411 -27.25 -11.69 4.40
N THR A 412 -27.48 -11.07 3.24
CA THR A 412 -28.81 -10.57 2.80
C THR A 412 -29.98 -11.52 3.07
N PRO A 413 -30.02 -12.77 2.57
CA PRO A 413 -31.17 -13.66 2.77
C PRO A 413 -31.40 -14.06 4.23
N ILE A 414 -30.37 -14.00 5.08
CA ILE A 414 -30.44 -14.28 6.52
C ILE A 414 -31.03 -13.07 7.25
N TYR A 415 -30.58 -11.87 6.86
CA TYR A 415 -31.06 -10.60 7.43
C TYR A 415 -32.50 -10.26 7.00
N GLU A 416 -32.92 -10.69 5.81
CA GLU A 416 -34.29 -10.57 5.33
C GLU A 416 -35.24 -11.51 6.09
N GLN A 417 -34.82 -12.74 6.41
CA GLN A 417 -35.57 -13.63 7.32
C GLN A 417 -35.69 -13.05 8.74
N LEU A 418 -34.64 -12.41 9.24
CA LEU A 418 -34.67 -11.71 10.53
C LEU A 418 -35.64 -10.52 10.50
N GLY A 419 -35.65 -9.73 9.42
CA GLY A 419 -36.60 -8.64 9.22
C GLY A 419 -38.04 -9.15 9.17
N GLU A 420 -38.33 -10.19 8.38
CA GLU A 420 -39.66 -10.80 8.27
C GLU A 420 -40.16 -11.35 9.62
N LYS A 421 -39.27 -11.89 10.45
CA LYS A 421 -39.58 -12.34 11.82
C LYS A 421 -40.02 -11.20 12.75
N TYR A 422 -39.42 -10.02 12.65
CA TYR A 422 -39.69 -8.88 13.53
C TYR A 422 -40.61 -7.80 12.92
N LYS A 423 -41.14 -7.99 11.71
CA LYS A 423 -41.92 -6.98 10.97
C LYS A 423 -43.13 -6.41 11.72
N ASP A 424 -43.76 -7.23 12.55
CA ASP A 424 -44.95 -6.91 13.36
C ASP A 424 -44.59 -6.50 14.81
N SER A 425 -43.29 -6.34 15.12
CA SER A 425 -42.82 -6.01 16.47
C SER A 425 -43.08 -4.56 16.84
N ALA A 426 -43.62 -4.34 18.04
CA ALA A 426 -43.80 -3.00 18.60
C ALA A 426 -42.48 -2.40 19.12
N ASP A 427 -41.46 -3.22 19.39
CA ASP A 427 -40.24 -2.83 20.12
C ASP A 427 -38.94 -3.06 19.33
N VAL A 428 -38.93 -3.86 18.27
CA VAL A 428 -37.73 -4.19 17.49
C VAL A 428 -37.78 -3.54 16.10
N VAL A 429 -36.63 -3.04 15.62
CA VAL A 429 -36.46 -2.60 14.23
C VAL A 429 -35.22 -3.27 13.63
N ILE A 430 -35.39 -3.93 12.49
CA ILE A 430 -34.29 -4.51 11.71
C ILE A 430 -34.03 -3.61 10.51
N ALA A 431 -32.79 -3.14 10.34
CA ALA A 431 -32.44 -2.11 9.37
C ALA A 431 -31.10 -2.37 8.66
N LYS A 432 -30.92 -1.78 7.48
CA LYS A 432 -29.67 -1.80 6.70
C LYS A 432 -29.30 -0.40 6.21
N MET A 433 -28.00 -0.10 6.15
CA MET A 433 -27.45 1.12 5.58
C MET A 433 -26.32 0.78 4.61
N ASP A 434 -26.32 1.39 3.43
CA ASP A 434 -25.16 1.39 2.54
C ASP A 434 -24.16 2.43 3.06
N ALA A 435 -23.06 1.98 3.67
CA ALA A 435 -22.04 2.87 4.21
C ALA A 435 -20.89 3.16 3.21
N THR A 436 -21.07 2.84 1.93
CA THR A 436 -20.28 3.43 0.84
C THR A 436 -20.91 4.72 0.32
N ALA A 437 -22.24 4.83 0.43
CA ALA A 437 -23.02 5.99 0.01
C ALA A 437 -23.58 6.84 1.18
N ASN A 438 -23.24 6.51 2.43
CA ASN A 438 -23.64 7.24 3.63
C ASN A 438 -22.54 7.18 4.70
N GLU A 439 -22.24 8.32 5.33
CA GLU A 439 -21.23 8.47 6.38
C GLU A 439 -21.87 9.00 7.67
N LEU A 440 -21.31 8.61 8.82
CA LEU A 440 -21.78 8.98 10.15
C LEU A 440 -20.59 9.48 10.99
N GLU A 441 -20.83 10.46 11.87
CA GLU A 441 -19.78 11.05 12.73
C GLU A 441 -19.44 10.17 13.95
N ASP A 442 -20.45 9.46 14.46
CA ASP A 442 -20.45 8.73 15.72
C ASP A 442 -20.33 7.21 15.58
N VAL A 443 -20.63 6.66 14.39
CA VAL A 443 -20.66 5.20 14.14
C VAL A 443 -19.53 4.76 13.21
N LYS A 444 -18.45 4.21 13.80
CA LYS A 444 -17.27 3.73 13.05
C LYS A 444 -17.52 2.37 12.38
N ILE A 445 -17.24 2.31 11.08
CA ILE A 445 -17.47 1.15 10.20
C ILE A 445 -16.15 0.88 9.46
N GLN A 446 -15.47 -0.21 9.82
CA GLN A 446 -14.12 -0.53 9.30
C GLN A 446 -14.10 -1.68 8.28
N SER A 447 -15.18 -2.46 8.20
CA SER A 447 -15.29 -3.63 7.32
C SER A 447 -16.75 -3.92 6.95
N PHE A 448 -16.97 -4.81 5.98
CA PHE A 448 -18.29 -5.09 5.42
C PHE A 448 -18.59 -6.60 5.37
N PRO A 449 -19.75 -7.07 5.89
CA PRO A 449 -20.73 -6.33 6.66
C PRO A 449 -20.26 -6.08 8.10
N THR A 450 -20.50 -4.87 8.61
CA THR A 450 -20.46 -4.56 10.06
C THR A 450 -21.89 -4.59 10.59
N ILE A 451 -22.16 -5.25 11.72
CA ILE A 451 -23.49 -5.27 12.35
C ILE A 451 -23.37 -4.64 13.75
N LYS A 452 -24.28 -3.72 14.09
CA LYS A 452 -24.34 -3.09 15.42
C LYS A 452 -25.77 -3.04 15.94
N LEU A 453 -25.92 -3.14 17.26
CA LEU A 453 -27.16 -2.94 17.98
C LEU A 453 -27.18 -1.58 18.68
N PHE A 454 -28.32 -0.91 18.59
CA PHE A 454 -28.67 0.29 19.33
C PHE A 454 -29.76 -0.17 20.33
N PRO A 455 -29.40 -0.45 21.60
CA PRO A 455 -30.29 -1.12 22.53
C PRO A 455 -31.37 -0.19 23.07
N LYS A 456 -32.55 -0.75 23.32
CA LYS A 456 -33.64 -0.05 24.00
C LYS A 456 -33.17 0.46 25.37
N ASP A 457 -33.59 1.68 25.72
CA ASP A 457 -33.25 2.38 26.97
C ASP A 457 -31.73 2.57 27.22
N SER A 458 -30.87 2.53 26.19
CA SER A 458 -29.41 2.74 26.30
C SER A 458 -28.85 3.75 25.29
N ASP A 459 -27.71 4.38 25.62
CA ASP A 459 -26.85 5.17 24.73
C ASP A 459 -25.62 4.41 24.21
N GLU A 460 -25.42 3.18 24.68
CA GLU A 460 -24.36 2.28 24.21
C GLU A 460 -24.65 1.78 22.78
N VAL A 461 -23.61 1.65 21.94
CA VAL A 461 -23.70 0.99 20.63
C VAL A 461 -22.89 -0.30 20.72
N ILE A 462 -23.56 -1.44 20.54
CA ILE A 462 -22.97 -2.77 20.78
C ILE A 462 -22.63 -3.42 19.44
N ASP A 463 -21.35 -3.71 19.22
CA ASP A 463 -20.88 -4.41 18.02
C ASP A 463 -21.23 -5.89 18.08
N TYR A 464 -21.65 -6.45 16.94
CA TYR A 464 -21.98 -7.86 16.80
C TYR A 464 -20.85 -8.63 16.12
N GLN A 465 -20.17 -9.48 16.89
CA GLN A 465 -19.10 -10.38 16.47
C GLN A 465 -19.52 -11.86 16.57
N GLY A 466 -20.83 -12.14 16.66
CA GLY A 466 -21.41 -13.49 16.72
C GLY A 466 -21.62 -14.12 15.35
N GLU A 467 -22.12 -15.35 15.33
CA GLU A 467 -22.44 -16.07 14.10
C GLU A 467 -23.45 -15.31 13.22
N ARG A 468 -23.28 -15.34 11.90
CA ARG A 468 -24.21 -14.68 10.97
C ARG A 468 -25.41 -15.56 10.64
N THR A 469 -26.10 -16.08 11.66
CA THR A 469 -27.27 -16.97 11.57
C THR A 469 -28.54 -16.30 12.11
N VAL A 470 -29.73 -16.70 11.63
CA VAL A 470 -31.02 -16.15 12.12
C VAL A 470 -31.21 -16.42 13.61
N GLU A 471 -30.71 -17.55 14.12
CA GLU A 471 -30.79 -17.92 15.54
C GLU A 471 -29.87 -17.05 16.42
N SER A 472 -28.61 -16.88 16.03
CA SER A 472 -27.66 -16.07 16.82
C SER A 472 -28.07 -14.59 16.82
N LEU A 473 -28.48 -14.05 15.66
CA LEU A 473 -29.01 -12.69 15.54
C LEU A 473 -30.34 -12.51 16.31
N THR A 474 -31.19 -13.54 16.39
CA THR A 474 -32.37 -13.55 17.28
C THR A 474 -31.96 -13.38 18.74
N LYS A 475 -31.05 -14.23 19.25
CA LYS A 475 -30.63 -14.21 20.67
C LYS A 475 -30.03 -12.86 21.06
N PHE A 476 -29.25 -12.27 20.16
CA PHE A 476 -28.66 -10.94 20.36
C PHE A 476 -29.70 -9.82 20.41
N VAL A 477 -30.71 -9.84 19.54
CA VAL A 477 -31.82 -8.88 19.56
C VAL A 477 -32.72 -9.07 20.78
N ASP A 478 -33.20 -10.29 21.04
CA ASP A 478 -34.14 -10.60 22.14
C ASP A 478 -33.51 -10.37 23.53
N SER A 479 -32.19 -10.52 23.67
CA SER A 479 -31.45 -10.21 24.91
C SER A 479 -31.09 -8.72 25.07
N ASN A 480 -31.44 -7.86 24.09
CA ASN A 480 -31.03 -6.46 23.98
C ASN A 480 -29.49 -6.30 24.05
N GLY A 481 -28.76 -7.16 23.33
CA GLY A 481 -27.31 -7.11 23.13
C GLY A 481 -26.44 -7.93 24.09
N LYS A 482 -27.05 -8.75 24.96
CA LYS A 482 -26.34 -9.40 26.09
C LYS A 482 -25.87 -10.83 25.83
N GLU A 483 -26.50 -11.52 24.87
CA GLU A 483 -26.22 -12.91 24.51
C GLU A 483 -25.86 -13.02 23.04
N ALA A 484 -25.05 -14.02 22.67
CA ALA A 484 -24.66 -14.32 21.28
C ALA A 484 -23.95 -13.20 20.49
N GLY A 485 -23.54 -12.10 21.15
CA GLY A 485 -22.79 -10.99 20.51
C GLY A 485 -21.35 -11.32 20.10
N HIS A 486 -20.84 -12.50 20.47
CA HIS A 486 -19.52 -13.03 20.12
C HIS A 486 -19.64 -14.53 19.82
N ILE A 487 -18.74 -15.07 18.99
CA ILE A 487 -18.60 -16.53 18.80
C ILE A 487 -18.08 -17.15 20.13
N PRO A 488 -18.65 -18.28 20.62
CA PRO A 488 -18.14 -18.97 21.80
C PRO A 488 -16.72 -19.52 21.62
N GLU A 489 -15.88 -19.44 22.65
CA GLU A 489 -14.50 -19.97 22.61
C GLU A 489 -14.44 -21.50 22.40
N GLU A 490 -15.50 -22.24 22.77
CA GLU A 490 -15.56 -23.71 22.65
C GLU A 490 -15.82 -24.22 21.22
N THR A 491 -16.08 -23.34 20.24
CA THR A 491 -16.33 -23.72 18.83
C THR A 491 -15.30 -23.14 17.85
N ALA A 492 -14.09 -22.86 18.33
CA ALA A 492 -12.98 -22.38 17.50
C ALA A 492 -12.14 -23.50 16.85
N GLU A 493 -12.43 -24.78 17.16
CA GLU A 493 -11.89 -25.95 16.49
C GLU A 493 -12.94 -26.55 15.53
N GLU A 494 -12.51 -27.10 14.39
CA GLU A 494 -13.32 -27.75 13.33
C GLU A 494 -14.17 -26.88 12.36
N THR A 495 -13.60 -25.81 11.78
CA THR A 495 -13.95 -25.41 10.38
C THR A 495 -12.75 -24.90 9.56
N GLU A 496 -11.82 -25.79 9.18
CA GLU A 496 -10.99 -25.61 7.98
C GLU A 496 -11.36 -26.72 6.96
N GLU A 497 -12.42 -26.52 6.19
CA GLU A 497 -12.75 -27.39 5.04
C GLU A 497 -12.81 -26.58 3.71
N GLY A 498 -11.83 -26.86 2.86
CA GLY A 498 -11.74 -26.67 1.41
C GLY A 498 -12.63 -25.63 0.70
N ASP A 499 -12.04 -24.48 0.34
CA ASP A 499 -12.49 -23.65 -0.78
C ASP A 499 -11.86 -24.17 -2.09
N ASP A 500 -12.43 -25.26 -2.62
CA ASP A 500 -11.87 -26.02 -3.74
C ASP A 500 -12.49 -25.58 -5.09
N ASN A 501 -11.67 -24.98 -5.94
CA ASN A 501 -11.83 -24.80 -7.39
C ASN A 501 -13.18 -24.30 -7.98
N VAL A 502 -13.16 -23.08 -8.53
CA VAL A 502 -13.93 -22.76 -9.75
C VAL A 502 -12.99 -22.20 -10.83
N GLU A 503 -12.34 -23.09 -11.59
CA GLU A 503 -11.79 -22.72 -12.89
C GLU A 503 -12.93 -22.43 -13.87
N ALA A 504 -13.07 -21.17 -14.30
CA ALA A 504 -13.99 -20.81 -15.37
C ALA A 504 -13.33 -21.09 -16.73
N ALA A 505 -13.68 -22.22 -17.34
CA ALA A 505 -13.17 -22.59 -18.67
C ALA A 505 -13.66 -21.60 -19.74
N HIS A 506 -12.72 -21.06 -20.53
CA HIS A 506 -13.01 -20.37 -21.78
C HIS A 506 -12.95 -21.37 -22.95
N GLU A 507 -14.12 -21.78 -23.45
CA GLU A 507 -14.26 -22.42 -24.77
C GLU A 507 -15.34 -21.68 -25.59
N ASP A 508 -14.95 -21.28 -26.81
CA ASP A 508 -15.72 -20.92 -28.00
C ASP A 508 -17.22 -20.54 -27.88
N LEU A 509 -17.52 -19.23 -28.03
CA LEU A 509 -18.28 -18.68 -29.18
C LEU A 509 -18.27 -17.15 -29.26
#